data_AF-A0A7H0MC84-F1
#
_entry.id   AF-A0A7H0MC84-F1
#
_cell.length_a   1.000
_cell.length_b   1.000
_cell.length_c   1.000
_cell.angle_alpha   90.00
_cell.angle_beta   90.00
_cell.angle_gamma   90.00
#
_symmetry.space_group_name_H-M   'P 1'
#
loop_
_entity.id
_entity.type
_entity.pdbx_description
1 polymer ?
#
loop_
_entity_poly.entity_id
_entity_poly.type
_entity_poly.pdbx_seq_one_letter_code
_entity_poly.pdbx_strand_id
1 'polypeptide(L)'
;MLRIRQTNSTRPLHLTTLIALISVTVLLISVLINFAFFRQPEIMATKQNLNFSDVAVKNMPFTENGKIAWWQENKGKLHKEFNIPSPAKNGDWYISVWNSGSGFQNRPEGDIRVFSSETQDMICFRNDSDKCLQKDLVMRIENNRSGGVNIQIGDKDISVK
;
A
#
# COMPACT_ATOMS: atom_id res chain seq x y z
N MET A 1 -26.80 27.40 66.34
CA MET A 1 -25.68 26.52 65.94
C MET A 1 -25.75 26.28 64.45
N LEU A 2 -24.86 26.87 63.65
CA LEU A 2 -24.74 26.62 62.21
C LEU A 2 -23.49 25.76 61.99
N ARG A 3 -23.69 24.54 61.50
CA ARG A 3 -22.60 23.60 61.18
C ARG A 3 -22.28 23.75 59.69
N ILE A 4 -21.18 24.42 59.38
CA ILE A 4 -20.67 24.55 58.00
C ILE A 4 -20.07 23.20 57.60
N ARG A 5 -20.65 22.54 56.58
CA ARG A 5 -20.03 21.37 55.93
C ARG A 5 -18.84 21.85 55.12
N GLN A 6 -17.64 21.41 55.49
CA GLN A 6 -16.45 21.52 54.63
C GLN A 6 -16.62 20.59 53.43
N THR A 7 -16.58 21.15 52.22
CA THR A 7 -16.46 20.38 50.98
C THR A 7 -14.99 20.02 50.77
N ASN A 8 -14.63 18.76 50.99
CA ASN A 8 -13.29 18.26 50.70
C ASN A 8 -13.01 18.37 49.20
N SER A 9 -12.10 19.28 48.85
CA SER A 9 -11.59 19.51 47.49
C SER A 9 -10.47 18.51 47.18
N THR A 10 -10.82 17.30 46.78
CA THR A 10 -9.87 16.27 46.31
C THR A 10 -9.79 16.17 44.79
N ARG A 11 -10.32 17.15 44.04
CA ARG A 11 -10.53 17.05 42.58
C ARG A 11 -9.48 17.64 41.62
N PRO A 12 -8.45 18.44 42.01
CA PRO A 12 -7.55 19.04 41.01
C PRO A 12 -6.49 18.05 40.49
N LEU A 13 -5.94 17.20 41.35
CA LEU A 13 -4.83 16.30 41.00
C LEU A 13 -5.24 15.24 39.97
N HIS A 14 -6.43 14.63 40.15
CA HIS A 14 -6.98 13.61 39.25
C HIS A 14 -7.30 14.18 37.85
N LEU A 15 -7.71 15.45 37.77
CA LEU A 15 -7.98 16.09 36.48
C LEU A 15 -6.67 16.39 35.72
N THR A 16 -5.64 16.87 36.41
CA THR A 16 -4.33 17.15 35.79
C THR A 16 -3.64 15.88 35.30
N THR A 17 -3.75 14.76 36.03
CA THR A 17 -3.19 13.49 35.57
C THR A 17 -3.94 12.93 34.36
N LEU A 18 -5.27 13.06 34.31
CA LEU A 18 -6.06 12.69 33.13
C LEU A 18 -5.69 13.52 31.90
N ILE A 19 -5.55 14.84 32.04
CA ILE A 19 -5.14 15.72 30.93
C ILE A 19 -3.73 15.34 30.43
N ALA A 20 -2.79 15.07 31.33
CA ALA A 20 -1.44 14.64 30.98
C ALA A 20 -1.43 13.28 30.25
N LEU A 21 -2.28 12.33 30.65
CA LEU A 21 -2.42 11.05 29.96
C LEU A 21 -3.00 11.22 28.54
N ILE A 22 -4.00 12.10 28.39
CA ILE A 22 -4.60 12.42 27.08
C ILE A 22 -3.57 13.11 26.18
N SER A 23 -2.80 14.06 26.70
CA SER A 23 -1.80 14.76 25.89
C SER A 23 -0.68 13.82 25.42
N VAL A 24 -0.20 12.93 26.29
CA VAL A 24 0.79 11.90 25.95
C VAL A 24 0.24 10.94 24.90
N THR A 25 -1.01 10.48 25.04
CA THR A 25 -1.62 9.58 24.05
C THR A 25 -1.81 10.25 22.69
N VAL A 26 -2.24 11.51 22.64
CA VAL A 26 -2.36 12.28 21.39
C VAL A 26 -1.00 12.46 20.71
N LEU A 27 0.05 12.75 21.48
CA LEU A 27 1.41 12.86 20.95
C LEU A 27 1.90 11.54 20.36
N LEU A 28 1.70 10.43 21.08
CA LEU A 28 2.06 9.09 20.59
C LEU A 28 1.31 8.74 19.30
N ILE A 29 -0.01 8.98 19.25
CA ILE A 29 -0.82 8.76 18.04
C ILE A 29 -0.32 9.62 16.89
N SER A 30 -0.02 10.89 17.14
CA SER A 30 0.48 11.82 16.12
C SER A 30 1.81 11.34 15.54
N VAL A 31 2.74 10.87 16.37
CA VAL A 31 4.02 10.29 15.92
C VAL A 31 3.78 9.03 15.07
N LEU A 32 2.86 8.15 15.48
CA LEU A 32 2.52 6.94 14.72
C LEU A 32 1.90 7.27 13.36
N ILE A 33 0.99 8.25 13.31
CA ILE A 33 0.38 8.74 12.07
C ILE A 33 1.47 9.32 11.16
N ASN A 34 2.32 10.22 11.67
CA ASN A 34 3.41 10.76 10.88
C ASN A 34 4.29 9.63 10.33
N PHE A 35 4.72 8.70 11.17
CA PHE A 35 5.56 7.58 10.74
C PHE A 35 4.89 6.68 9.69
N ALA A 36 3.58 6.48 9.76
CA ALA A 36 2.82 5.69 8.78
C ALA A 36 2.63 6.42 7.45
N PHE A 37 2.39 7.74 7.47
CA PHE A 37 2.07 8.54 6.28
C PHE A 37 3.32 9.08 5.55
N PHE A 38 4.44 9.28 6.26
CA PHE A 38 5.67 9.82 5.66
C PHE A 38 6.63 8.75 5.12
N ARG A 39 6.29 7.46 5.19
CA ARG A 39 7.08 6.46 4.47
C ARG A 39 6.87 6.66 2.98
N GLN A 40 7.93 7.02 2.27
CA GLN A 40 7.86 7.16 0.82
C GLN A 40 7.69 5.77 0.18
N PRO A 41 6.73 5.61 -0.73
CA PRO A 41 6.58 4.38 -1.48
C PRO A 41 7.79 4.14 -2.40
N GLU A 42 8.30 2.92 -2.43
CA GLU A 42 9.51 2.55 -3.16
C GLU A 42 9.23 1.42 -4.15
N ILE A 43 9.60 1.60 -5.42
CA ILE A 43 9.48 0.55 -6.44
C ILE A 43 10.64 -0.44 -6.26
N MET A 44 10.33 -1.66 -5.84
CA MET A 44 11.30 -2.71 -5.46
C MET A 44 11.68 -3.62 -6.63
N ALA A 45 10.74 -3.85 -7.54
CA ALA A 45 10.93 -4.66 -8.74
C ALA A 45 9.83 -4.41 -9.75
N THR A 46 10.15 -4.64 -11.02
CA THR A 46 9.19 -4.65 -12.12
C THR A 46 9.41 -5.87 -12.98
N LYS A 47 8.34 -6.44 -13.52
CA LYS A 47 8.38 -7.50 -14.52
C LYS A 47 7.36 -7.18 -15.59
N GLN A 48 7.73 -7.39 -16.85
CA GLN A 48 6.81 -7.22 -17.97
C GLN A 48 6.64 -8.55 -18.67
N ASN A 49 5.42 -8.81 -19.12
CA ASN A 49 5.09 -9.90 -20.02
C ASN A 49 4.06 -9.41 -21.04
N LEU A 50 4.47 -9.28 -22.30
CA LEU A 50 3.65 -8.69 -23.36
C LEU A 50 3.18 -7.28 -22.96
N ASN A 51 1.87 -7.09 -22.82
CA ASN A 51 1.24 -5.84 -22.39
C ASN A 51 0.83 -5.82 -20.92
N PHE A 52 1.27 -6.81 -20.15
CA PHE A 52 1.10 -6.87 -18.70
C PHE A 52 2.40 -6.42 -18.01
N SER A 53 2.26 -5.60 -16.98
CA SER A 53 3.36 -5.15 -16.13
C SER A 53 3.04 -5.43 -14.67
N ASP A 54 3.92 -6.13 -13.97
CA ASP A 54 3.89 -6.30 -12.53
C ASP A 54 4.87 -5.31 -11.88
N VAL A 55 4.43 -4.60 -10.85
CA VAL A 55 5.24 -3.63 -10.10
C VAL A 55 5.15 -3.95 -8.61
N ALA A 56 6.25 -4.38 -8.01
CA ALA A 56 6.35 -4.54 -6.56
C ALA A 56 6.69 -3.21 -5.91
N VAL A 57 5.89 -2.77 -4.94
CA VAL A 57 6.09 -1.50 -4.25
C VAL A 57 6.08 -1.73 -2.74
N LYS A 58 7.04 -1.11 -2.05
CA LYS A 58 7.13 -1.08 -0.59
C LYS A 58 6.50 0.20 -0.07
N ASN A 59 5.94 0.15 1.15
CA ASN A 59 5.36 1.31 1.83
C ASN A 59 4.27 2.02 1.00
N MET A 60 3.41 1.27 0.32
CA MET A 60 2.29 1.88 -0.42
C MET A 60 1.38 2.67 0.52
N PRO A 61 0.81 3.82 0.06
CA PRO A 61 -0.13 4.57 0.87
C PRO A 61 -1.35 3.73 1.23
N PHE A 62 -1.80 3.84 2.48
CA PHE A 62 -2.91 3.05 2.99
C PHE A 62 -4.26 3.45 2.39
N THR A 63 -4.46 4.75 2.11
CA THR A 63 -5.73 5.28 1.62
C THR A 63 -5.87 5.14 0.11
N GLU A 64 -7.11 5.01 -0.38
CA GLU A 64 -7.41 4.98 -1.82
C GLU A 64 -6.86 6.21 -2.55
N ASN A 65 -7.12 7.40 -2.00
CA ASN A 65 -6.59 8.65 -2.54
C ASN A 65 -5.05 8.67 -2.57
N GLY A 66 -4.39 8.10 -1.57
CA GLY A 66 -2.93 7.99 -1.54
C GLY A 66 -2.40 7.06 -2.65
N LYS A 67 -3.07 5.93 -2.91
CA LYS A 67 -2.70 5.01 -3.99
C LYS A 67 -2.86 5.66 -5.37
N ILE A 68 -3.93 6.43 -5.58
CA ILE A 68 -4.16 7.18 -6.82
C ILE A 68 -3.10 8.28 -6.98
N ALA A 69 -2.81 9.05 -5.92
CA ALA A 69 -1.79 10.08 -5.93
C ALA A 69 -0.41 9.51 -6.28
N TRP A 70 -0.05 8.38 -5.65
CA TRP A 70 1.18 7.66 -5.97
C TRP A 70 1.28 7.32 -7.46
N TRP A 71 0.22 6.80 -8.06
CA TRP A 71 0.21 6.51 -9.49
C TRP A 71 0.44 7.77 -10.33
N GLN A 72 -0.26 8.87 -10.02
CA GLN A 72 -0.12 10.12 -10.75
C GLN A 72 1.30 10.69 -10.68
N GLU A 73 1.94 10.59 -9.52
CA GLU A 73 3.31 11.05 -9.28
C GLU A 73 4.36 10.14 -9.93
N ASN A 74 4.12 8.82 -9.99
CA ASN A 74 5.11 7.84 -10.42
C ASN A 74 4.95 7.36 -11.87
N LYS A 75 3.80 7.60 -12.55
CA LYS A 75 3.57 7.14 -13.93
C LYS A 75 4.67 7.60 -14.90
N GLY A 76 5.17 8.82 -14.75
CA GLY A 76 6.27 9.35 -15.57
C GLY A 76 7.60 8.63 -15.32
N LYS A 77 7.90 8.32 -14.05
CA LYS A 77 9.07 7.54 -13.66
C LYS A 77 8.99 6.10 -14.18
N LEU A 78 7.83 5.47 -14.02
CA LEU A 78 7.54 4.12 -14.53
C LEU A 78 7.75 4.04 -16.04
N HIS A 79 7.30 5.05 -16.77
CA HIS A 79 7.52 5.13 -18.22
C HIS A 79 9.01 5.30 -18.56
N LYS A 80 9.69 6.26 -17.92
CA LYS A 80 11.07 6.62 -18.26
C LYS A 80 12.09 5.54 -17.89
N GLU A 81 11.98 4.95 -16.71
CA GLU A 81 12.99 4.05 -16.15
C GLU A 81 12.69 2.58 -16.45
N PHE A 82 11.41 2.22 -16.53
CA PHE A 82 10.98 0.84 -16.67
C PHE A 82 10.23 0.57 -17.96
N ASN A 83 9.91 1.57 -18.78
CA ASN A 83 9.09 1.41 -20.00
C ASN A 83 7.69 0.85 -19.69
N ILE A 84 7.07 1.31 -18.60
CA ILE A 84 5.71 0.92 -18.16
C ILE A 84 4.76 2.14 -18.31
N PRO A 85 3.56 1.97 -18.90
CA PRO A 85 3.02 0.74 -19.46
C PRO A 85 3.72 0.30 -20.75
N SER A 86 3.54 -0.99 -21.08
CA SER A 86 3.93 -1.58 -22.37
C SER A 86 2.65 -1.86 -23.18
N PRO A 87 2.23 -0.97 -24.10
CA PRO A 87 1.02 -1.18 -24.89
C PRO A 87 1.17 -2.32 -25.89
N ALA A 88 0.13 -3.13 -26.04
CA ALA A 88 -0.02 -4.07 -27.15
C ALA A 88 -0.22 -3.32 -28.48
N LYS A 89 -0.21 -4.05 -29.60
CA LYS A 89 -0.45 -3.48 -30.94
C LYS A 89 -1.79 -2.75 -31.08
N ASN A 90 -2.79 -3.18 -30.32
CA ASN A 90 -4.12 -2.55 -30.28
C ASN A 90 -4.20 -1.37 -29.29
N GLY A 91 -3.11 -1.05 -28.59
CA GLY A 91 -3.01 0.03 -27.61
C GLY A 91 -3.29 -0.40 -26.16
N ASP A 92 -3.77 -1.62 -25.91
CA ASP A 92 -4.15 -2.06 -24.57
C ASP A 92 -2.94 -2.39 -23.70
N TRP A 93 -2.98 -1.99 -22.43
CA TRP A 93 -1.98 -2.31 -21.41
C TRP A 93 -2.59 -2.49 -20.03
N TYR A 94 -1.94 -3.31 -19.22
CA TYR A 94 -2.38 -3.67 -17.88
C TYR A 94 -1.20 -3.62 -16.91
N ILE A 95 -1.40 -2.99 -15.75
CA ILE A 95 -0.41 -2.89 -14.69
C ILE A 95 -1.02 -3.45 -13.41
N SER A 96 -0.35 -4.42 -12.80
CA SER A 96 -0.66 -4.91 -11.45
C SER A 96 0.39 -4.37 -10.47
N VAL A 97 -0.07 -3.66 -9.44
CA VAL A 97 0.79 -3.16 -8.37
C VAL A 97 0.64 -4.06 -7.15
N TRP A 98 1.75 -4.64 -6.71
CA TRP A 98 1.84 -5.61 -5.62
C TRP A 98 2.51 -4.98 -4.40
N ASN A 99 2.00 -5.28 -3.22
CA ASN A 99 2.65 -4.89 -1.98
C ASN A 99 3.84 -5.81 -1.72
N SER A 100 5.04 -5.25 -1.57
CA SER A 100 6.22 -6.05 -1.26
C SER A 100 6.28 -6.47 0.21
N GLY A 101 5.46 -5.89 1.09
CA GLY A 101 5.40 -6.24 2.51
C GLY A 101 6.78 -6.29 3.18
N SER A 102 7.12 -7.45 3.74
CA SER A 102 8.40 -7.74 4.40
C SER A 102 9.59 -7.90 3.44
N GLY A 103 9.35 -8.03 2.13
CA GLY A 103 10.37 -8.19 1.10
C GLY A 103 10.17 -9.47 0.28
N PHE A 104 11.15 -9.72 -0.60
CA PHE A 104 11.15 -10.89 -1.47
C PHE A 104 11.52 -12.17 -0.71
N GLN A 105 10.97 -13.28 -1.18
CA GLN A 105 11.22 -14.62 -0.67
C GLN A 105 11.57 -15.53 -1.84
N ASN A 106 12.27 -16.62 -1.52
CA ASN A 106 12.48 -17.70 -2.48
C ASN A 106 11.15 -18.37 -2.80
N ARG A 107 11.03 -18.87 -4.02
CA ARG A 107 9.94 -19.75 -4.44
C ARG A 107 9.97 -21.01 -3.56
N PRO A 108 8.81 -21.51 -3.10
CA PRO A 108 8.73 -22.76 -2.36
C PRO A 108 9.41 -23.89 -3.15
N GLU A 109 10.21 -24.69 -2.46
CA GLU A 109 10.75 -25.93 -3.00
C GLU A 109 9.61 -26.97 -3.02
N GLY A 110 8.95 -27.11 -4.16
CA GLY A 110 7.86 -28.06 -4.37
C GLY A 110 7.57 -28.22 -5.87
N ASP A 111 7.05 -29.38 -6.27
CA ASP A 111 6.72 -29.64 -7.67
C ASP A 111 5.63 -28.64 -8.12
N ILE A 112 6.00 -27.72 -9.01
CA ILE A 112 5.13 -26.68 -9.57
C ILE A 112 3.94 -27.31 -10.35
N ARG A 113 4.05 -28.60 -10.73
CA ARG A 113 2.95 -29.36 -11.35
C ARG A 113 1.93 -29.86 -10.34
N VAL A 114 2.29 -29.92 -9.06
CA VAL A 114 1.32 -30.10 -7.98
C VAL A 114 0.71 -28.73 -7.77
N PHE A 115 -0.56 -28.58 -8.16
CA PHE A 115 -1.38 -27.41 -7.87
C PHE A 115 -1.63 -27.30 -6.36
N SER A 116 -0.56 -27.08 -5.58
CA SER A 116 -0.64 -26.72 -4.18
C SER A 116 -0.97 -25.23 -4.10
N SER A 117 -1.85 -24.86 -3.17
CA SER A 117 -2.22 -23.46 -2.91
C SER A 117 -0.98 -22.59 -2.67
N GLU A 118 0.03 -23.13 -2.00
CA GLU A 118 1.27 -22.42 -1.63
C GLU A 118 2.05 -21.85 -2.83
N THR A 119 2.07 -22.56 -3.98
CA THR A 119 2.81 -22.08 -5.16
C THR A 119 1.97 -21.22 -6.10
N GLN A 120 0.64 -21.33 -6.05
CA GLN A 120 -0.26 -20.49 -6.85
C GLN A 120 -0.34 -19.06 -6.32
N ASP A 121 -0.06 -18.87 -5.05
CA ASP A 121 -0.28 -17.59 -4.37
C ASP A 121 0.95 -16.67 -4.39
N MET A 122 1.92 -16.92 -5.28
CA MET A 122 3.12 -16.09 -5.43
C MET A 122 3.25 -15.43 -6.80
N ILE A 123 3.88 -14.25 -6.81
CA ILE A 123 4.30 -13.52 -8.01
C ILE A 123 5.83 -13.37 -7.99
N CYS A 124 6.50 -13.82 -9.06
CA CYS A 124 7.96 -13.81 -9.17
C CYS A 124 8.44 -12.83 -10.25
N PHE A 125 9.36 -11.96 -9.85
CA PHE A 125 9.92 -10.89 -10.68
C PHE A 125 11.20 -11.29 -11.42
N ARG A 126 11.79 -12.44 -11.06
CA ARG A 126 12.90 -13.08 -11.77
C ARG A 126 12.58 -14.54 -12.05
N ASN A 127 13.33 -15.12 -12.99
CA ASN A 127 13.17 -16.51 -13.44
C ASN A 127 13.85 -17.52 -12.50
N ASP A 128 14.86 -17.10 -11.74
CA ASP A 128 15.69 -17.94 -10.87
C ASP A 128 15.15 -18.12 -9.45
N SER A 129 13.83 -17.94 -9.28
CA SER A 129 13.10 -18.33 -8.06
C SER A 129 13.51 -17.63 -6.76
N ASP A 130 14.36 -16.62 -6.77
CA ASP A 130 14.85 -15.91 -5.57
C ASP A 130 14.08 -14.62 -5.25
N LYS A 131 13.29 -14.12 -6.22
CA LYS A 131 12.62 -12.82 -6.13
C LYS A 131 11.11 -12.94 -6.31
N CYS A 132 10.47 -13.64 -5.37
CA CYS A 132 9.02 -13.85 -5.34
C CYS A 132 8.36 -13.13 -4.16
N LEU A 133 7.07 -12.81 -4.29
CA LEU A 133 6.23 -12.22 -3.25
C LEU A 133 4.95 -13.03 -3.12
N GLN A 134 4.39 -13.08 -1.91
CA GLN A 134 3.00 -13.48 -1.75
C GLN A 134 2.10 -12.46 -2.46
N LYS A 135 1.04 -12.94 -3.13
CA LYS A 135 0.10 -12.10 -3.86
C LYS A 135 -0.72 -11.24 -2.90
N ASP A 136 -0.27 -10.01 -2.71
CA ASP A 136 -1.01 -8.93 -2.06
C ASP A 136 -1.20 -7.79 -3.08
N LEU A 137 -2.33 -7.85 -3.81
CA LEU A 137 -2.63 -6.90 -4.87
C LEU A 137 -3.10 -5.57 -4.28
N VAL A 138 -2.37 -4.50 -4.58
CA VAL A 138 -2.71 -3.15 -4.12
C VAL A 138 -3.71 -2.48 -5.04
N MET A 139 -3.46 -2.55 -6.34
CA MET A 139 -4.34 -2.01 -7.38
C MET A 139 -4.01 -2.56 -8.77
N ARG A 140 -5.00 -2.52 -9.66
CA ARG A 140 -4.79 -2.69 -11.12
C ARG A 140 -5.01 -1.38 -11.84
N ILE A 141 -4.25 -1.16 -12.89
CA ILE A 141 -4.28 0.05 -13.70
C ILE A 141 -4.28 -0.35 -15.16
N GLU A 142 -5.25 0.12 -15.93
CA GLU A 142 -5.37 -0.21 -17.36
C GLU A 142 -5.87 1.02 -18.14
N ASN A 143 -5.53 1.13 -19.41
CA ASN A 143 -6.16 2.13 -20.26
C ASN A 143 -7.61 1.75 -20.55
N ASN A 144 -8.46 2.76 -20.67
CA ASN A 144 -9.82 2.59 -21.16
C ASN A 144 -9.95 3.03 -22.63
N ARG A 145 -11.05 2.61 -23.26
CA ARG A 145 -11.36 2.94 -24.67
C ARG A 145 -11.53 4.44 -24.94
N SER A 146 -11.75 5.24 -23.90
CA SER A 146 -11.93 6.68 -23.98
C SER A 146 -10.61 7.46 -23.91
N GLY A 147 -9.46 6.77 -23.88
CA GLY A 147 -8.13 7.38 -23.79
C GLY A 147 -7.71 7.78 -22.37
N GLY A 148 -8.51 7.44 -21.35
CA GLY A 148 -8.15 7.60 -19.93
C GLY A 148 -7.61 6.32 -19.33
N VAL A 149 -7.56 6.29 -18.00
CA VAL A 149 -7.07 5.16 -17.20
C VAL A 149 -8.12 4.72 -16.21
N ASN A 150 -8.34 3.42 -16.08
CA ASN A 150 -9.11 2.83 -14.99
C ASN A 150 -8.15 2.30 -13.92
N ILE A 151 -8.43 2.65 -12.66
CA ILE A 151 -7.71 2.18 -11.48
C ILE A 151 -8.68 1.37 -10.64
N GLN A 152 -8.41 0.07 -10.48
CA GLN A 152 -9.15 -0.82 -9.60
C GLN A 152 -8.43 -0.96 -8.25
N ILE A 153 -9.13 -0.71 -7.16
CA ILE A 153 -8.64 -0.91 -5.78
C ILE A 153 -9.66 -1.75 -5.01
N GLY A 154 -9.33 -3.02 -4.76
CA GLY A 154 -10.31 -3.98 -4.23
C GLY A 154 -11.49 -4.13 -5.19
N ASP A 155 -12.71 -3.92 -4.69
CA ASP A 155 -13.94 -4.00 -5.48
C ASP A 155 -14.35 -2.67 -6.14
N LYS A 156 -13.53 -1.62 -6.00
CA LYS A 156 -13.82 -0.29 -6.53
C LYS A 156 -13.07 -0.04 -7.83
N ASP A 157 -13.78 0.47 -8.83
CA ASP A 157 -13.21 0.94 -10.09
C ASP A 157 -13.33 2.46 -10.21
N ILE A 158 -12.21 3.11 -10.51
CA ILE A 158 -12.11 4.57 -10.57
C ILE A 158 -11.54 4.95 -11.94
N SER A 159 -12.31 5.68 -12.74
CA SER A 159 -11.82 6.23 -14.00
C SER A 159 -11.15 7.58 -13.76
N VAL A 160 -9.89 7.68 -14.16
CA VAL A 160 -9.09 8.91 -14.13
C VAL A 160 -8.81 9.34 -15.57
N LYS A 161 -8.92 10.64 -15.83
CA LYS A 161 -8.55 11.25 -17.11
C LYS A 161 -7.12 11.76 -17.06
#